data_AF-A0A151IZT8-F1
#
_entry.id   AF-A0A151IZT8-F1
#
_cell.length_a   1.000
_cell.length_b   1.000
_cell.length_c   1.000
_cell.angle_alpha   90.00
_cell.angle_beta   90.00
_cell.angle_gamma   90.00
#
_symmetry.space_group_name_H-M   'P 1'
#
loop_
_entity.id
_entity.type
_entity.pdbx_description
1 polymer ?
#
loop_
_entity_poly.entity_id
_entity_poly.type
_entity_poly.pdbx_seq_one_letter_code
_entity_poly.pdbx_strand_id
1 'polypeptide(L)'
;MIDILNITGEPIFDDRIVKIETHTYNPFANTTFGYSDEIRIPIQQQDLYTLPCKSFLYVEGRLTVKKKNDHMLLGFCEDYKRLIVNARHELILSLESGRYLSMSFRSWDLYEYPLLQNTTKHSWAVKTATQLEKPRYVIFALQTGRKNVMSQNGSVFDDCNLSNVKLYLNSTFYPYDDLNLDFGKKKYAVLFDIYARFRRAYYGNDCFETLLNVLSFTEEGLFVVIDCSRQNESVKGATVDLLIEFDCKEYVPANTTAYCLIIHDRVVQYNPLTNVVRKMT
;
A
#
# COMPACT_ATOMS: atom_id res chain seq x y z
N MET A 1 -9.30 -29.66 -0.74
CA MET A 1 -10.40 -30.06 0.18
C MET A 1 -10.68 -28.82 1.02
N ILE A 2 -11.94 -28.39 1.10
CA ILE A 2 -12.34 -27.03 1.47
C ILE A 2 -12.25 -26.85 2.99
N ASP A 3 -11.49 -25.86 3.47
CA ASP A 3 -11.51 -25.41 4.86
C ASP A 3 -12.83 -24.67 5.12
N ILE A 4 -13.89 -25.43 5.38
CA ILE A 4 -15.17 -24.91 5.86
C ILE A 4 -14.99 -24.62 7.34
N LEU A 5 -15.19 -23.36 7.74
CA LEU A 5 -15.14 -22.92 9.13
C LEU A 5 -16.13 -23.75 9.98
N ASN A 6 -15.62 -24.67 10.79
CA ASN A 6 -16.43 -25.52 11.66
C ASN A 6 -16.75 -24.80 12.98
N ILE A 7 -17.88 -24.10 13.01
CA ILE A 7 -18.34 -23.28 14.15
C ILE A 7 -18.69 -24.14 15.39
N THR A 8 -18.94 -25.45 15.19
CA THR A 8 -19.20 -26.41 16.29
C THR A 8 -17.97 -27.20 16.72
N GLY A 9 -16.81 -26.97 16.10
CA GLY A 9 -15.56 -27.57 16.54
C GLY A 9 -15.11 -26.97 17.88
N GLU A 10 -14.49 -27.79 18.74
CA GLU A 10 -13.85 -27.26 19.95
C GLU A 10 -12.80 -26.21 19.54
N PRO A 11 -12.76 -25.05 20.22
CA PRO A 11 -11.81 -24.00 19.90
C PRO A 11 -10.38 -24.53 20.10
N ILE A 12 -9.60 -24.57 19.01
CA ILE A 12 -8.18 -24.90 19.06
C ILE A 12 -7.45 -23.61 19.45
N PHE A 13 -7.03 -23.53 20.71
CA PHE A 13 -6.15 -22.46 21.17
C PHE A 13 -4.71 -22.81 20.78
N ASP A 14 -4.10 -21.99 19.93
CA ASP A 14 -2.68 -22.12 19.58
C ASP A 14 -1.81 -21.33 20.57
N ASP A 15 -1.56 -21.93 21.73
CA ASP A 15 -0.75 -21.33 22.80
C ASP A 15 0.76 -21.46 22.56
N ARG A 16 1.20 -21.69 21.31
CA ARG A 16 2.63 -21.90 20.99
C ARG A 16 3.51 -20.67 21.26
N ILE A 17 2.95 -19.46 21.27
CA ILE A 17 3.69 -18.23 21.57
C ILE A 17 3.05 -17.58 22.79
N VAL A 18 3.59 -17.92 23.97
CA VAL A 18 3.08 -17.45 25.27
C VAL A 18 3.62 -16.07 25.63
N LYS A 19 4.76 -15.66 25.05
CA LYS A 19 5.47 -14.43 25.43
C LYS A 19 6.36 -13.90 24.30
N ILE A 20 6.46 -12.58 24.22
CA ILE A 20 7.42 -11.86 23.35
C ILE A 20 8.32 -11.04 24.26
N GLU A 21 9.64 -11.13 24.06
CA GLU A 21 10.64 -10.40 24.84
C GLU A 21 11.65 -9.70 23.90
N THR A 22 11.94 -8.44 24.20
CA THR A 22 12.93 -7.66 23.47
C THR A 22 14.32 -7.89 24.07
N HIS A 23 15.27 -8.29 23.23
CA HIS A 23 16.64 -8.54 23.62
C HIS A 23 17.59 -7.56 22.92
N THR A 24 18.47 -6.93 23.69
CA THR A 24 19.50 -6.03 23.14
C THR A 24 20.75 -6.84 22.81
N TYR A 25 21.22 -6.72 21.57
CA TYR A 25 22.43 -7.39 21.11
C TYR A 25 23.47 -6.35 20.67
N ASN A 26 24.71 -6.57 21.06
CA ASN A 26 25.84 -5.76 20.63
C ASN A 26 26.54 -6.41 19.43
N PRO A 27 27.05 -5.62 18.47
CA PRO A 27 27.81 -6.14 17.36
C PRO A 27 29.13 -6.78 17.82
N PHE A 28 29.62 -7.76 17.05
CA PHE A 28 30.89 -8.41 17.28
C PHE A 28 32.04 -7.39 17.22
N ALA A 29 33.02 -7.57 18.10
CA ALA A 29 34.10 -6.64 18.44
C ALA A 29 34.61 -5.79 17.26
N ASN A 30 34.11 -4.55 17.16
CA ASN A 30 34.78 -3.42 16.56
C ASN A 30 34.25 -2.16 17.25
N THR A 31 35.10 -1.42 17.98
CA THR A 31 34.73 -0.16 18.63
C THR A 31 34.63 1.00 17.63
N THR A 32 34.91 0.75 16.36
CA THR A 32 34.90 1.72 15.26
C THR A 32 34.30 1.06 14.03
N PHE A 33 33.23 1.64 13.50
CA PHE A 33 32.62 1.25 12.22
C PHE A 33 32.96 2.30 11.17
N GLY A 34 33.52 1.86 10.05
CA GLY A 34 33.73 2.65 8.84
C GLY A 34 32.51 2.63 7.91
N TYR A 35 32.64 3.31 6.77
CA TYR A 35 31.64 3.27 5.72
C TYR A 35 31.62 1.89 5.05
N SER A 36 30.42 1.32 4.90
CA SER A 36 30.18 0.01 4.28
C SER A 36 30.73 -1.21 5.03
N ASP A 37 31.05 -1.06 6.32
CA ASP A 37 31.47 -2.18 7.15
C ASP A 37 30.33 -3.17 7.43
N GLU A 38 30.65 -4.46 7.43
CA GLU A 38 29.70 -5.51 7.79
C GLU A 38 29.56 -5.61 9.32
N ILE A 39 28.36 -5.39 9.83
CA ILE A 39 28.04 -5.55 11.25
C ILE A 39 27.48 -6.95 11.48
N ARG A 40 28.18 -7.78 12.26
CA ARG A 40 27.72 -9.12 12.65
C ARG A 40 27.23 -9.10 14.09
N ILE A 41 25.98 -9.53 14.30
CA ILE A 41 25.36 -9.61 15.62
C ILE A 41 25.18 -11.09 15.98
N PRO A 42 25.91 -11.61 17.00
CA PRO A 42 25.73 -12.99 17.43
C PRO A 42 24.44 -13.12 18.25
N ILE A 43 23.54 -13.99 17.81
CA ILE A 43 22.37 -14.39 18.58
C ILE A 43 22.78 -15.62 19.39
N GLN A 44 23.00 -15.45 20.69
CA GLN A 44 23.63 -16.46 21.55
C GLN A 44 22.70 -17.61 21.97
N GLN A 45 21.44 -17.64 21.50
CA GLN A 45 20.47 -18.66 21.89
C GLN A 45 19.85 -19.32 20.67
N GLN A 46 20.12 -20.63 20.51
CA GLN A 46 19.69 -21.43 19.37
C GLN A 46 18.20 -21.81 19.44
N ASP A 47 17.60 -21.76 20.63
CA ASP A 47 16.20 -22.11 20.90
C ASP A 47 15.24 -20.90 20.84
N LEU A 48 15.75 -19.69 20.53
CA LEU A 48 14.94 -18.47 20.48
C LEU A 48 14.37 -18.24 19.07
N TYR A 49 13.05 -18.22 18.94
CA TYR A 49 12.41 -17.74 17.71
C TYR A 49 12.53 -16.22 17.63
N THR A 50 13.39 -15.73 16.75
CA THR A 50 13.55 -14.29 16.51
C THR A 50 12.56 -13.80 15.45
N LEU A 51 12.07 -12.56 15.61
CA LEU A 51 11.16 -11.89 14.67
C LEU A 51 11.86 -10.68 14.02
N PRO A 52 12.68 -10.88 12.97
CA PRO A 52 13.49 -9.83 12.35
C PRO A 52 12.71 -8.60 11.87
N CYS A 53 11.48 -8.78 11.42
CA CYS A 53 10.64 -7.69 10.91
C CYS A 53 10.23 -6.68 11.99
N LYS A 54 10.44 -6.99 13.27
CA LYS A 54 10.23 -6.08 14.42
C LYS A 54 11.54 -5.73 15.15
N SER A 55 12.69 -5.87 14.48
CA SER A 55 13.99 -5.46 15.03
C SER A 55 14.30 -3.98 14.73
N PHE A 56 15.06 -3.33 15.62
CA PHE A 56 15.47 -1.93 15.49
C PHE A 56 16.99 -1.81 15.68
N LEU A 57 17.61 -0.90 14.93
CA LEU A 57 19.02 -0.53 15.12
C LEU A 57 19.08 0.71 16.02
N TYR A 58 19.73 0.61 17.18
CA TYR A 58 20.00 1.75 18.03
C TYR A 58 21.37 2.34 17.68
N VAL A 59 21.41 3.62 17.28
CA VAL A 59 22.64 4.33 16.91
C VAL A 59 22.76 5.59 17.76
N GLU A 60 23.87 5.70 18.48
CA GLU A 60 24.22 6.87 19.26
C GLU A 60 25.51 7.48 18.71
N GLY A 61 25.56 8.81 18.56
CA GLY A 61 26.73 9.49 18.01
C GLY A 61 26.69 11.01 18.16
N ARG A 62 27.87 11.65 18.05
CA ARG A 62 28.00 13.11 18.12
C ARG A 62 27.95 13.72 16.72
N LEU A 63 26.92 14.51 16.44
CA LEU A 63 26.79 15.23 15.18
C LEU A 63 27.85 16.32 15.06
N THR A 64 28.67 16.27 14.01
CA THR A 64 29.60 17.35 13.66
C THR A 64 29.12 18.03 12.39
N VAL A 65 28.50 19.20 12.54
CA VAL A 65 27.98 19.97 11.41
C VAL A 65 29.16 20.57 10.63
N LYS A 66 29.48 20.00 9.46
CA LYS A 66 30.31 20.67 8.47
C LYS A 66 29.40 21.55 7.62
N LYS A 67 29.45 22.87 7.81
CA LYS A 67 28.74 23.82 6.93
C LYS A 67 29.28 23.71 5.50
N LYS A 68 28.54 23.04 4.63
CA LYS A 68 28.53 23.32 3.19
C LYS A 68 27.19 22.91 2.58
N ASN A 69 26.38 23.94 2.33
CA ASN A 69 25.17 24.02 1.51
C ASN A 69 24.00 23.09 1.85
N ASP A 70 22.82 23.57 1.50
CA ASP A 70 21.50 23.17 1.97
C ASP A 70 21.21 21.66 1.89
N HIS A 71 20.40 21.22 2.87
CA HIS A 71 19.95 19.86 3.20
C HIS A 71 20.85 19.12 4.19
N MET A 72 20.47 19.19 5.46
CA MET A 72 21.01 18.35 6.53
C MET A 72 20.44 16.93 6.38
N LEU A 73 20.99 16.16 5.45
CA LEU A 73 20.69 14.74 5.28
C LEU A 73 21.55 13.94 6.26
N LEU A 74 20.91 13.24 7.19
CA LEU A 74 21.56 12.21 7.99
C LEU A 74 21.87 11.04 7.04
N GLY A 75 23.08 10.98 6.52
CA GLY A 75 23.54 9.95 5.57
C GLY A 75 23.71 8.54 6.16
N PHE A 76 22.89 8.17 7.15
CA PHE A 76 22.75 6.79 7.59
C PHE A 76 21.52 6.18 6.93
N CYS A 77 21.76 5.24 6.02
CA CYS A 77 20.74 4.41 5.36
C CYS A 77 20.02 5.01 4.12
N GLU A 78 20.71 5.73 3.24
CA GLU A 78 20.16 6.06 1.90
C GLU A 78 20.19 4.85 0.94
N ASP A 79 21.11 3.91 1.13
CA ASP A 79 21.23 2.70 0.29
C ASP A 79 20.48 1.50 0.89
N TYR A 80 19.14 1.58 0.99
CA TYR A 80 18.28 0.42 1.23
C TYR A 80 18.25 -0.54 0.03
N LYS A 81 19.38 -1.15 -0.32
CA LYS A 81 19.39 -2.27 -1.27
C LYS A 81 19.58 -3.63 -0.62
N ARG A 82 20.28 -3.77 0.50
CA ARG A 82 20.49 -5.09 1.15
C ARG A 82 20.74 -4.98 2.65
N LEU A 83 19.70 -5.10 3.46
CA LEU A 83 19.82 -5.51 4.86
C LEU A 83 19.40 -6.98 4.94
N ILE A 84 20.39 -7.88 4.94
CA ILE A 84 20.17 -9.33 4.95
C ILE A 84 20.20 -9.78 6.42
N VAL A 85 19.03 -9.99 7.00
CA VAL A 85 18.91 -10.64 8.32
C VAL A 85 18.76 -12.14 8.10
N ASN A 86 19.59 -12.90 8.80
CA ASN A 86 19.76 -14.36 8.67
C ASN A 86 18.41 -15.09 8.53
N ALA A 87 18.19 -15.71 7.37
CA ALA A 87 16.96 -16.43 7.05
C ALA A 87 17.02 -17.87 7.57
N ARG A 88 15.85 -18.50 7.83
CA ARG A 88 15.74 -19.92 8.18
C ARG A 88 16.63 -20.78 7.26
N HIS A 89 17.33 -21.77 7.84
CA HIS A 89 18.20 -22.73 7.12
C HIS A 89 17.52 -23.35 5.87
N GLU A 90 16.21 -23.57 5.92
CA GLU A 90 15.41 -24.09 4.82
C GLU A 90 15.26 -23.12 3.64
N LEU A 91 15.25 -21.80 3.91
CA LEU A 91 15.28 -20.78 2.85
C LEU A 91 16.64 -20.84 2.15
N ILE A 92 17.74 -20.92 2.89
CA ILE A 92 19.11 -21.01 2.31
C ILE A 92 19.23 -22.23 1.38
N LEU A 93 18.76 -23.39 1.82
CA LEU A 93 18.73 -24.61 0.98
C LEU A 93 17.82 -24.44 -0.25
N SER A 94 16.69 -23.76 -0.09
CA SER A 94 15.79 -23.45 -1.22
C SER A 94 16.41 -22.45 -2.21
N LEU A 95 17.18 -21.47 -1.72
CA LEU A 95 17.94 -20.52 -2.53
C LEU A 95 19.04 -21.24 -3.31
N GLU A 96 19.83 -22.10 -2.66
CA GLU A 96 20.89 -22.90 -3.28
C GLU A 96 20.35 -23.86 -4.35
N SER A 97 19.14 -24.40 -4.15
CA SER A 97 18.50 -25.29 -5.13
C SER A 97 18.05 -24.58 -6.42
N GLY A 98 18.14 -23.25 -6.50
CA GLY A 98 17.73 -22.45 -7.67
C GLY A 98 16.23 -22.51 -7.97
N ARG A 99 15.42 -22.93 -7.00
CA ARG A 99 13.96 -23.03 -7.16
C ARG A 99 13.34 -21.63 -7.25
N TYR A 100 12.29 -21.54 -8.05
CA TYR A 100 11.48 -20.34 -8.10
C TYR A 100 10.64 -20.22 -6.83
N LEU A 101 10.76 -19.09 -6.14
CA LEU A 101 9.95 -18.75 -4.98
C LEU A 101 8.67 -18.07 -5.48
N SER A 102 7.53 -18.62 -5.10
CA SER A 102 6.24 -17.97 -5.31
C SER A 102 6.08 -16.84 -4.31
N MET A 103 5.99 -15.60 -4.80
CA MET A 103 5.83 -14.40 -3.99
C MET A 103 4.56 -13.68 -4.37
N SER A 104 3.73 -13.41 -3.36
CA SER A 104 2.63 -12.47 -3.48
C SER A 104 3.17 -11.04 -3.37
N PHE A 105 2.83 -10.19 -4.34
CA PHE A 105 3.15 -8.78 -4.34
C PHE A 105 1.95 -7.98 -4.80
N ARG A 106 1.96 -6.69 -4.50
CA ARG A 106 0.93 -5.76 -4.96
C ARG A 106 1.45 -5.01 -6.16
N SER A 107 0.64 -4.99 -7.21
CA SER A 107 0.89 -4.24 -8.42
C SER A 107 -0.10 -3.09 -8.49
N TRP A 108 0.32 -1.98 -9.09
CA TRP A 108 -0.53 -0.81 -9.28
C TRP A 108 -0.52 -0.37 -10.74
N ASP A 109 -1.70 -0.02 -11.25
CA ASP A 109 -1.89 0.58 -12.56
C ASP A 109 -2.55 1.94 -12.40
N LEU A 110 -1.98 2.99 -12.98
CA LEU A 110 -2.55 4.34 -12.97
C LEU A 110 -3.20 4.64 -14.33
N TYR A 111 -4.45 5.08 -14.29
CA TYR A 111 -5.21 5.54 -15.43
C TYR A 111 -5.58 7.01 -15.24
N GLU A 112 -5.56 7.76 -16.34
CA GLU A 112 -5.98 9.16 -16.35
C GLU A 112 -7.14 9.39 -17.32
N TYR A 113 -8.10 10.21 -16.89
CA TYR A 113 -9.09 10.85 -17.76
C TYR A 113 -8.65 12.30 -17.96
N PRO A 114 -8.05 12.65 -19.11
CA PRO A 114 -7.33 13.91 -19.30
C PRO A 114 -8.21 15.17 -19.33
N LEU A 115 -9.48 15.07 -19.69
CA LEU A 115 -10.39 16.21 -19.67
C LEU A 115 -11.83 15.75 -19.41
N LEU A 116 -12.34 16.09 -18.23
CA LEU A 116 -13.75 15.86 -17.91
C LEU A 116 -14.64 16.86 -18.65
N GLN A 117 -15.81 16.36 -19.06
CA GLN A 117 -16.85 17.21 -19.65
C GLN A 117 -17.45 18.14 -18.59
N ASN A 118 -18.07 19.24 -19.01
CA ASN A 118 -18.74 20.15 -18.09
C ASN A 118 -20.15 19.63 -17.74
N THR A 119 -20.21 18.51 -17.03
CA THR A 119 -21.44 17.86 -16.57
C THR A 119 -21.37 17.59 -15.07
N THR A 120 -22.51 17.25 -14.47
CA THR A 120 -22.58 16.88 -13.05
C THR A 120 -22.43 15.38 -12.84
N LYS A 121 -22.68 14.57 -13.87
CA LYS A 121 -22.54 13.11 -13.83
C LYS A 121 -21.50 12.67 -14.85
N HIS A 122 -20.68 11.71 -14.46
CA HIS A 122 -19.66 11.12 -15.32
C HIS A 122 -19.65 9.60 -15.18
N SER A 123 -19.45 8.93 -16.31
CA SER A 123 -19.26 7.49 -16.38
C SER A 123 -17.98 7.24 -17.19
N TRP A 124 -17.03 6.54 -16.60
CA TRP A 124 -15.69 6.33 -17.16
C TRP A 124 -15.31 4.85 -17.14
N ALA A 125 -15.25 4.25 -18.33
CA ALA A 125 -14.71 2.91 -18.52
C ALA A 125 -13.17 2.98 -18.45
N VAL A 126 -12.60 2.53 -17.33
CA VAL A 126 -11.17 2.66 -17.01
C VAL A 126 -10.37 1.59 -17.74
N LYS A 127 -10.76 0.33 -17.59
CA LYS A 127 -10.01 -0.83 -18.06
C LYS A 127 -10.93 -2.04 -18.19
N THR A 128 -10.69 -2.87 -19.20
CA THR A 128 -11.13 -4.27 -19.21
C THR A 128 -9.97 -5.14 -18.74
N ALA A 129 -10.08 -5.69 -17.52
CA ALA A 129 -9.05 -6.53 -16.92
C ALA A 129 -9.33 -8.02 -17.16
N THR A 130 -8.28 -8.80 -17.42
CA THR A 130 -8.35 -10.27 -17.38
C THR A 130 -8.28 -10.75 -15.93
N GLN A 131 -8.76 -11.96 -15.67
CA GLN A 131 -8.98 -12.49 -14.30
C GLN A 131 -7.75 -12.49 -13.39
N LEU A 132 -6.52 -12.49 -13.93
CA LEU A 132 -5.28 -12.49 -13.15
C LEU A 132 -4.96 -11.15 -12.44
N GLU A 133 -5.72 -10.09 -12.74
CA GLU A 133 -5.46 -8.74 -12.23
C GLU A 133 -6.62 -8.24 -11.36
N LYS A 134 -7.14 -9.09 -10.48
CA LYS A 134 -8.29 -8.76 -9.63
C LYS A 134 -8.00 -7.50 -8.78
N PRO A 135 -8.73 -6.39 -8.96
CA PRO A 135 -8.53 -5.18 -8.19
C PRO A 135 -8.94 -5.42 -6.74
N ARG A 136 -8.02 -5.14 -5.81
CA ARG A 136 -8.28 -5.20 -4.36
C ARG A 136 -8.70 -3.85 -3.82
N TYR A 137 -8.06 -2.78 -4.29
CA TYR A 137 -8.40 -1.42 -3.94
C TYR A 137 -8.36 -0.55 -5.20
N VAL A 138 -9.28 0.40 -5.28
CA VAL A 138 -9.28 1.43 -6.33
C VAL A 138 -9.25 2.78 -5.64
N ILE A 139 -8.32 3.64 -6.04
CA ILE A 139 -8.21 5.01 -5.54
C ILE A 139 -8.61 5.95 -6.67
N PHE A 140 -9.61 6.78 -6.41
CA PHE A 140 -10.12 7.76 -7.33
C PHE A 140 -9.86 9.17 -6.80
N ALA A 141 -9.33 10.05 -7.65
CA ALA A 141 -9.02 11.43 -7.29
C ALA A 141 -9.23 12.38 -8.47
N LEU A 142 -9.48 13.66 -8.15
CA LEU A 142 -9.66 14.74 -9.12
C LEU A 142 -8.61 15.82 -8.92
N GLN A 143 -8.15 16.42 -10.01
CA GLN A 143 -7.27 17.60 -9.97
C GLN A 143 -7.68 18.59 -11.05
N THR A 144 -7.78 19.87 -10.69
CA THR A 144 -8.13 20.97 -11.59
C THR A 144 -6.91 21.83 -11.88
N GLY A 145 -6.62 22.07 -13.16
CA GLY A 145 -5.68 23.12 -13.60
C GLY A 145 -4.20 22.92 -13.26
N ARG A 146 -3.82 21.76 -12.72
CA ARG A 146 -2.45 21.46 -12.24
C ARG A 146 -1.59 20.71 -13.26
N LYS A 147 -2.19 20.10 -14.29
CA LYS A 147 -1.47 19.27 -15.27
C LYS A 147 -0.49 20.14 -16.08
N ASN A 148 0.78 19.73 -16.10
CA ASN A 148 1.88 20.41 -16.79
C ASN A 148 2.15 21.87 -16.34
N VAL A 149 1.69 22.25 -15.14
CA VAL A 149 1.92 23.58 -14.58
C VAL A 149 2.99 23.47 -13.49
N MET A 150 4.21 23.87 -13.80
CA MET A 150 5.37 23.78 -12.89
C MET A 150 5.24 24.64 -11.62
N SER A 151 4.33 25.62 -11.61
CA SER A 151 4.09 26.52 -10.48
C SER A 151 3.08 26.00 -9.45
N GLN A 152 2.39 24.89 -9.73
CA GLN A 152 1.38 24.34 -8.83
C GLN A 152 1.79 22.99 -8.25
N ASN A 153 1.37 22.72 -7.01
CA ASN A 153 1.66 21.45 -6.34
C ASN A 153 0.75 20.33 -6.90
N GLY A 154 1.36 19.40 -7.64
CA GLY A 154 0.67 18.24 -8.22
C GLY A 154 0.29 17.15 -7.21
N SER A 155 0.63 17.30 -5.93
CA SER A 155 0.26 16.35 -4.86
C SER A 155 -1.10 16.67 -4.21
N VAL A 156 -1.70 17.81 -4.56
CA VAL A 156 -2.98 18.28 -4.00
C VAL A 156 -4.14 17.80 -4.86
N PHE A 157 -5.12 17.16 -4.25
CA PHE A 157 -6.35 16.73 -4.91
C PHE A 157 -7.52 17.66 -4.56
N ASP A 158 -8.37 17.94 -5.54
CA ASP A 158 -9.52 18.82 -5.38
C ASP A 158 -10.79 18.03 -5.10
N ASP A 159 -11.71 18.65 -4.38
CA ASP A 159 -13.00 18.07 -4.00
C ASP A 159 -14.02 18.09 -5.15
N CYS A 160 -13.94 19.08 -6.05
CA CYS A 160 -14.84 19.30 -7.19
C CYS A 160 -16.34 19.15 -6.85
N ASN A 161 -16.74 19.45 -5.60
CA ASN A 161 -18.09 19.22 -5.09
C ASN A 161 -18.65 17.81 -5.34
N LEU A 162 -17.77 16.80 -5.26
CA LEU A 162 -18.11 15.39 -5.35
C LEU A 162 -19.19 15.01 -4.32
N SER A 163 -20.22 14.30 -4.78
CA SER A 163 -21.33 13.85 -3.95
C SER A 163 -21.34 12.33 -3.77
N ASN A 164 -21.02 11.59 -4.84
CA ASN A 164 -21.01 10.14 -4.80
C ASN A 164 -20.01 9.58 -5.81
N VAL A 165 -19.44 8.42 -5.48
CA VAL A 165 -18.55 7.65 -6.37
C VAL A 165 -18.94 6.19 -6.25
N LYS A 166 -19.13 5.54 -7.40
CA LYS A 166 -19.39 4.11 -7.52
C LYS A 166 -18.44 3.50 -8.51
N LEU A 167 -17.79 2.44 -8.09
CA LEU A 167 -17.02 1.56 -8.95
C LEU A 167 -17.87 0.36 -9.30
N TYR A 168 -18.10 0.15 -10.58
CA TYR A 168 -18.71 -1.04 -11.13
C TYR A 168 -17.61 -2.00 -11.60
N LEU A 169 -17.73 -3.23 -11.13
CA LEU A 169 -17.00 -4.40 -11.58
C LEU A 169 -18.03 -5.30 -12.24
N ASN A 170 -18.08 -5.26 -13.57
CA ASN A 170 -19.16 -5.85 -14.35
C ASN A 170 -20.53 -5.35 -13.83
N SER A 171 -21.37 -6.26 -13.31
CA SER A 171 -22.71 -5.93 -12.79
C SER A 171 -22.74 -5.62 -11.28
N THR A 172 -21.61 -5.73 -10.58
CA THR A 172 -21.52 -5.45 -9.12
C THR A 172 -20.91 -4.09 -8.88
N PHE A 173 -21.36 -3.35 -7.85
CA PHE A 173 -20.85 -2.01 -7.56
C PHE A 173 -20.36 -1.85 -6.11
N TYR A 174 -19.40 -0.94 -5.93
CA TYR A 174 -18.74 -0.64 -4.66
C TYR A 174 -18.50 0.88 -4.54
N PRO A 175 -18.68 1.48 -3.35
CA PRO A 175 -19.38 0.94 -2.18
C PRO A 175 -20.86 0.64 -2.47
N TYR A 176 -21.47 -0.24 -1.66
CA TYR A 176 -22.89 -0.58 -1.79
C TYR A 176 -23.81 0.58 -1.38
N ASP A 177 -23.35 1.38 -0.42
CA ASP A 177 -24.06 2.55 0.07
C ASP A 177 -23.56 3.82 -0.62
N ASP A 178 -24.47 4.77 -0.82
CA ASP A 178 -24.11 6.09 -1.34
C ASP A 178 -23.32 6.89 -0.30
N LEU A 179 -22.18 7.45 -0.71
CA LEU A 179 -21.29 8.20 0.17
C LEU A 179 -21.90 9.53 0.65
N ASN A 180 -22.82 10.12 -0.13
CA ASN A 180 -23.56 11.34 0.19
C ASN A 180 -22.64 12.47 0.71
N LEU A 181 -21.52 12.67 0.03
CA LEU A 181 -20.48 13.61 0.39
C LEU A 181 -21.00 15.05 0.31
N ASP A 182 -20.59 15.85 1.29
CA ASP A 182 -20.95 17.26 1.39
C ASP A 182 -19.82 18.02 2.06
N PHE A 183 -18.95 18.64 1.27
CA PHE A 183 -17.80 19.40 1.76
C PHE A 183 -18.23 20.65 2.53
N GLY A 184 -19.30 21.32 2.10
CA GLY A 184 -19.87 22.46 2.81
C GLY A 184 -20.38 22.13 4.21
N LYS A 185 -20.93 20.92 4.40
CA LYS A 185 -21.38 20.41 5.71
C LYS A 185 -20.34 19.56 6.44
N LYS A 186 -19.09 19.54 5.97
CA LYS A 186 -17.98 18.72 6.50
C LYS A 186 -18.27 17.21 6.58
N LYS A 187 -19.09 16.68 5.67
CA LYS A 187 -19.36 15.24 5.55
C LYS A 187 -18.26 14.47 4.81
N TYR A 188 -17.03 14.99 4.78
CA TYR A 188 -15.86 14.30 4.21
C TYR A 188 -15.20 13.33 5.21
N ALA A 189 -15.64 13.30 6.47
CA ALA A 189 -15.13 12.38 7.49
C ALA A 189 -15.24 10.91 7.08
N VAL A 190 -16.24 10.56 6.25
CA VAL A 190 -16.40 9.21 5.68
C VAL A 190 -15.20 8.85 4.80
N LEU A 191 -14.68 9.78 4.00
CA LEU A 191 -13.50 9.55 3.17
C LEU A 191 -12.26 9.26 4.01
N PHE A 192 -12.09 10.03 5.10
CA PHE A 192 -10.96 9.84 6.01
C PHE A 192 -11.03 8.49 6.74
N ASP A 193 -12.20 8.06 7.19
CA ASP A 193 -12.39 6.74 7.82
C ASP A 193 -12.05 5.62 6.83
N ILE A 194 -12.52 5.72 5.58
CA ILE A 194 -12.18 4.73 4.55
C ILE A 194 -10.66 4.70 4.28
N TYR A 195 -10.01 5.87 4.18
CA TYR A 195 -8.56 5.97 4.05
C TYR A 195 -7.81 5.32 5.22
N ALA A 196 -8.23 5.60 6.46
CA ALA A 196 -7.61 5.06 7.66
C ALA A 196 -7.71 3.52 7.69
N ARG A 197 -8.87 2.97 7.33
CA ARG A 197 -9.09 1.52 7.20
C ARG A 197 -8.23 0.91 6.10
N PHE A 198 -8.17 1.54 4.93
CA PHE A 198 -7.31 1.12 3.82
C PHE A 198 -5.85 1.03 4.25
N ARG A 199 -5.33 2.08 4.89
CA ARG A 199 -3.94 2.13 5.37
C ARG A 199 -3.64 1.00 6.34
N ARG A 200 -4.52 0.79 7.33
CA ARG A 200 -4.39 -0.29 8.31
C ARG A 200 -4.33 -1.66 7.61
N ALA A 201 -5.24 -1.90 6.68
CA ALA A 201 -5.32 -3.16 5.95
C ALA A 201 -4.17 -3.36 4.93
N TYR A 202 -3.69 -2.28 4.30
CA TYR A 202 -2.65 -2.35 3.28
C TYR A 202 -1.26 -2.56 3.90
N TYR A 203 -0.89 -1.77 4.91
CA TYR A 203 0.44 -1.83 5.53
C TYR A 203 0.53 -2.81 6.70
N GLY A 204 -0.60 -3.33 7.20
CA GLY A 204 -0.61 -4.24 8.35
C GLY A 204 -0.09 -3.59 9.64
N ASN A 205 -0.17 -2.26 9.74
CA ASN A 205 0.34 -1.50 10.87
C ASN A 205 -0.84 -1.13 11.79
N ASP A 206 -0.73 -1.46 13.09
CA ASP A 206 -1.72 -1.06 14.11
C ASP A 206 -1.52 0.39 14.58
N CYS A 207 -0.43 1.04 14.18
CA CYS A 207 -0.19 2.44 14.52
C CYS A 207 -1.15 3.37 13.76
N PHE A 208 -1.89 4.16 14.54
CA PHE A 208 -2.73 5.28 14.10
C PHE A 208 -1.94 6.45 13.49
N GLU A 209 -0.62 6.32 13.27
CA GLU A 209 0.13 7.32 12.51
C GLU A 209 -0.31 7.27 11.05
N THR A 210 -1.37 7.98 10.74
CA THR A 210 -1.77 8.35 9.40
C THR A 210 -0.72 9.31 8.85
N LEU A 211 -0.24 9.09 7.62
CA LEU A 211 0.72 9.96 6.93
C LEU A 211 0.10 11.34 6.70
N LEU A 212 -1.23 11.39 6.62
CA LEU A 212 -2.03 12.60 6.57
C LEU A 212 -2.91 12.66 7.83
N ASN A 213 -2.76 13.72 8.63
CA ASN A 213 -3.73 14.04 9.68
C ASN A 213 -5.06 14.47 9.05
N VAL A 214 -6.15 14.46 9.82
CA VAL A 214 -7.48 14.89 9.33
C VAL A 214 -7.45 16.27 8.66
N LEU A 215 -6.65 17.20 9.20
CA LEU A 215 -6.47 18.53 8.63
C LEU A 215 -5.74 18.48 7.28
N SER A 216 -4.59 17.80 7.21
CA SER A 216 -3.82 17.62 5.97
C SER A 216 -4.60 16.86 4.89
N PHE A 217 -5.45 15.91 5.29
CA PHE A 217 -6.33 15.20 4.36
C PHE A 217 -7.39 16.11 3.75
N THR A 218 -7.89 17.08 4.53
CA THR A 218 -8.87 18.07 4.06
C THR A 218 -8.24 19.06 3.06
N GLU A 219 -6.96 19.39 3.25
CA GLU A 219 -6.25 20.38 2.44
C GLU A 219 -5.62 19.78 1.18
N GLU A 220 -5.09 18.56 1.25
CA GLU A 220 -4.26 17.98 0.18
C GLU A 220 -4.75 16.61 -0.32
N GLY A 221 -5.44 15.86 0.55
CA GLY A 221 -5.66 14.42 0.39
C GLY A 221 -7.06 14.03 -0.06
N LEU A 222 -7.75 14.87 -0.83
CA LEU A 222 -9.17 14.67 -1.12
C LEU A 222 -9.39 13.63 -2.24
N PHE A 223 -9.20 12.36 -1.89
CA PHE A 223 -9.38 11.19 -2.75
C PHE A 223 -10.28 10.15 -2.10
N VAL A 224 -10.89 9.32 -2.93
CA VAL A 224 -11.80 8.24 -2.51
C VAL A 224 -11.08 6.91 -2.68
N VAL A 225 -10.98 6.14 -1.60
CA VAL A 225 -10.53 4.75 -1.68
C VAL A 225 -11.75 3.84 -1.68
N ILE A 226 -11.79 2.88 -2.60
CA ILE A 226 -12.87 1.91 -2.73
C ILE A 226 -12.30 0.53 -2.43
N ASP A 227 -12.79 -0.08 -1.34
CA ASP A 227 -12.41 -1.42 -0.94
C ASP A 227 -13.20 -2.46 -1.73
N CYS A 228 -12.45 -3.24 -2.48
CA CYS A 228 -12.91 -4.28 -3.40
C CYS A 228 -12.50 -5.68 -2.92
N SER A 229 -11.91 -5.80 -1.72
CA SER A 229 -11.39 -7.05 -1.18
C SER A 229 -12.45 -8.14 -0.99
N ARG A 230 -13.71 -7.75 -0.75
CA ARG A 230 -14.85 -8.66 -0.51
C ARG A 230 -15.61 -9.06 -1.77
N GLN A 231 -15.00 -8.96 -2.95
CA GLN A 231 -15.61 -9.37 -4.21
C GLN A 231 -16.04 -10.84 -4.21
N ASN A 232 -17.25 -11.10 -4.70
CA ASN A 232 -17.82 -12.44 -4.84
C ASN A 232 -16.91 -13.34 -5.70
N GLU A 233 -16.72 -14.58 -5.27
CA GLU A 233 -15.96 -15.58 -5.99
C GLU A 233 -16.62 -15.99 -7.32
N SER A 234 -17.91 -15.74 -7.53
CA SER A 234 -18.61 -16.07 -8.78
C SER A 234 -18.11 -15.28 -10.01
N VAL A 235 -17.31 -14.23 -9.82
CA VAL A 235 -16.67 -13.46 -10.90
C VAL A 235 -15.49 -14.24 -11.55
N LYS A 236 -15.17 -15.45 -11.08
CA LYS A 236 -14.05 -16.34 -11.50
C LYS A 236 -14.08 -16.87 -12.95
N GLY A 237 -14.86 -16.29 -13.87
CA GLY A 237 -15.05 -16.83 -15.22
C GLY A 237 -14.98 -15.84 -16.39
N ALA A 238 -15.13 -14.53 -16.15
CA ALA A 238 -15.29 -13.53 -17.22
C ALA A 238 -14.23 -12.42 -17.13
N THR A 239 -14.04 -11.69 -18.24
CA THR A 239 -13.34 -10.40 -18.24
C THR A 239 -14.04 -9.44 -17.27
N VAL A 240 -13.27 -8.63 -16.55
CA VAL A 240 -13.79 -7.67 -15.58
C VAL A 240 -13.68 -6.27 -16.17
N ASP A 241 -14.82 -5.69 -16.52
CA ASP A 241 -14.91 -4.30 -16.92
C ASP A 241 -14.98 -3.42 -15.67
N LEU A 242 -14.00 -2.53 -15.55
CA LEU A 242 -13.89 -1.51 -14.52
C LEU A 242 -14.49 -0.21 -15.03
N LEU A 243 -15.64 0.16 -14.46
CA LEU A 243 -16.36 1.38 -14.77
C LEU A 243 -16.50 2.23 -13.51
N ILE A 244 -16.06 3.47 -13.55
CA ILE A 244 -16.25 4.43 -12.45
C ILE A 244 -17.36 5.39 -12.84
N GLU A 245 -18.39 5.47 -12.01
CA GLU A 245 -19.40 6.51 -12.07
C GLU A 245 -19.26 7.44 -10.89
N PHE A 246 -19.33 8.74 -11.13
CA PHE A 246 -19.32 9.72 -10.07
C PHE A 246 -20.25 10.90 -10.37
N ASP A 247 -20.81 11.44 -9.31
CA ASP A 247 -21.77 12.52 -9.32
C ASP A 247 -21.21 13.70 -8.52
N CYS A 248 -21.23 14.89 -9.10
CA CYS A 248 -20.89 16.16 -8.46
C CYS A 248 -22.17 16.99 -8.25
N LYS A 249 -22.21 17.79 -7.17
CA LYS A 249 -23.35 18.70 -6.90
C LYS A 249 -23.37 19.89 -7.85
N GLU A 250 -22.20 20.30 -8.30
CA GLU A 250 -22.01 21.40 -9.23
C GLU A 250 -21.30 20.89 -10.49
N TYR A 251 -21.30 21.74 -11.51
CA TYR A 251 -20.57 21.52 -12.74
C TYR A 251 -19.07 21.41 -12.47
N VAL A 252 -18.45 20.35 -13.00
CA VAL A 252 -17.00 20.13 -12.81
C VAL A 252 -16.23 21.29 -13.46
N PRO A 253 -15.27 21.91 -12.74
CA PRO A 253 -14.47 23.00 -13.28
C PRO A 253 -13.74 22.63 -14.58
N ALA A 254 -13.56 23.60 -15.46
CA ALA A 254 -12.76 23.41 -16.68
C ALA A 254 -11.31 23.00 -16.34
N ASN A 255 -10.70 22.20 -17.21
CA ASN A 255 -9.35 21.64 -17.01
C ASN A 255 -9.21 20.71 -15.80
N THR A 256 -10.27 19.98 -15.46
CA THR A 256 -10.22 18.92 -14.44
C THR A 256 -9.83 17.58 -15.06
N THR A 257 -8.81 16.96 -14.48
CA THR A 257 -8.31 15.61 -14.78
C THR A 257 -8.75 14.65 -13.68
N ALA A 258 -9.25 13.47 -14.06
CA ALA A 258 -9.51 12.40 -13.11
C ALA A 258 -8.39 11.36 -13.14
N TYR A 259 -8.03 10.84 -11.97
CA TYR A 259 -7.05 9.78 -11.81
C TYR A 259 -7.70 8.58 -11.14
N CYS A 260 -7.37 7.39 -11.65
CA CYS A 260 -7.75 6.12 -11.06
C CYS A 260 -6.51 5.25 -10.89
N LEU A 261 -6.15 4.95 -9.65
CA LEU A 261 -5.11 4.00 -9.31
C LEU A 261 -5.74 2.67 -8.89
N ILE A 262 -5.44 1.61 -9.64
CA ILE A 262 -5.92 0.27 -9.36
C ILE A 262 -4.81 -0.53 -8.70
N ILE A 263 -5.07 -1.01 -7.48
CA ILE A 263 -4.16 -1.89 -6.74
C ILE A 263 -4.72 -3.30 -6.82
N HIS A 264 -3.92 -4.24 -7.33
CA HIS A 264 -4.28 -5.65 -7.45
C HIS A 264 -3.19 -6.54 -6.86
N ASP A 265 -3.60 -7.65 -6.25
CA ASP A 265 -2.67 -8.65 -5.74
C ASP A 265 -2.23 -9.56 -6.90
N ARG A 266 -0.93 -9.79 -7.05
CA ARG A 266 -0.37 -10.73 -8.02
C ARG A 266 0.57 -11.70 -7.35
N VAL A 267 0.70 -12.88 -7.94
CA VAL A 267 1.71 -13.87 -7.56
C VAL A 267 2.73 -13.97 -8.69
N VAL A 268 4.00 -13.71 -8.38
CA VAL A 268 5.13 -13.93 -9.30
C VAL A 268 6.04 -15.03 -8.78
N GLN A 269 6.70 -15.70 -9.70
CA GLN A 269 7.78 -16.60 -9.40
C GLN A 269 9.10 -15.86 -9.54
N TYR A 270 9.81 -15.67 -8.43
CA TYR A 270 11.12 -15.02 -8.41
C TYR A 270 12.23 -16.04 -8.16
N ASN A 271 13.28 -15.98 -8.95
CA ASN A 271 14.51 -16.73 -8.72
C ASN A 271 15.60 -15.77 -8.17
N PRO A 272 16.01 -15.93 -6.90
CA PRO A 272 16.99 -15.07 -6.25
C PRO A 272 18.43 -15.21 -6.77
N LEU A 273 18.80 -16.38 -7.33
CA LEU A 273 20.15 -16.59 -7.87
C LEU A 273 20.32 -15.93 -9.24
N THR A 274 19.29 -15.98 -10.07
CA THR A 274 19.33 -15.45 -11.45
C THR A 274 18.67 -14.08 -11.58
N ASN A 275 18.02 -13.59 -10.52
CA ASN A 275 17.17 -12.39 -10.50
C ASN A 275 16.02 -12.39 -11.53
N VAL A 276 15.64 -13.57 -12.03
CA VAL A 276 14.56 -13.70 -13.01
C VAL A 276 13.20 -13.66 -12.30
N VAL A 277 12.33 -12.78 -12.78
CA VAL A 277 10.92 -12.70 -12.37
C VAL A 277 10.06 -13.28 -13.48
N ARG A 278 9.30 -14.33 -13.18
CA ARG A 278 8.28 -14.88 -14.06
C ARG A 278 6.90 -14.47 -13.56
N LYS A 279 6.15 -13.78 -14.42
CA LYS A 279 4.72 -13.54 -14.19
C LYS A 279 3.99 -14.86 -14.45
N MET A 280 3.19 -15.30 -13.51
CA MET A 280 2.22 -16.37 -13.76
C MET A 280 1.16 -15.74 -14.67
N THR A 281 0.99 -16.29 -15.88
CA THR A 281 -0.08 -15.92 -16.83
C THR A 281 -1.33 -16.74 -16.59
#